data_AF-A0A538ACE0-F1
#
_entry.id   AF-A0A538ACE0-F1
#
_cell.length_a   1.000
_cell.length_b   1.000
_cell.length_c   1.000
_cell.angle_alpha   90.00
_cell.angle_beta   90.00
_cell.angle_gamma   90.00
#
_symmetry.space_group_name_H-M   'P 1'
#
loop_
_entity.id
_entity.type
_entity.pdbx_description
1 polymer ?
#
loop_
_entity_poly.entity_id
_entity_poly.type
_entity_poly.pdbx_seq_one_letter_code
_entity_poly.pdbx_strand_id
1 'polypeptide(L)'
;MARRALSGGLAALLALGSLTFALPDQATAAAPAPQRPGLALILIEDRASFDELMAVPEFRALARAGGGGLMATNQSYRDDMHDVYLALGSGAAPRNATAQLLGLTLRRYGIGVCALDTATSDLPDPTSPALLLSLPAANNCLGLLGTSSALLIGIDTQLLELDEGSPHMKPAAVEDRRRALLAQSGAGLAGPDTGSGRTLIMVLSPSPSHDMNRAGDEVTPIVMAQGPFDQLVPSAGSLHGLTSDTTRQDGLVANVDVAPTILDFFGIPIPSAMDGSVIRTTDDPAPFALYRLEREQRRIRLPIQLAVVLFLAAAAMVATVALIVLARRRSLPEPFSGGIRFLVLCCVALPISLIAGGLLPRRTYLVVVPFVLGLTLLLALEARRIGEDDPVRALSILGMVGLAFIVVDAAFGAHAFRAPLFGGIMFDGVRYYGLGNAFIPTLVASSVFVAWPLERTSAVAVLFGVGLVAGFPHLLADVGASITMFAAAGLWWTLARRPRPNAREWRTWVRAAVAVGVAVVVGLGIVLLVNRYGPGSPTHATRFVERTHGRLGAAIRDVWHRLGIGVGQ
;
A
#
# COMPACT_ATOMS: atom_id res chain seq x y z
N MET A 1 -37.40 -13.74 39.35
CA MET A 1 -36.38 -12.69 39.10
C MET A 1 -35.41 -12.97 37.91
N ALA A 2 -35.52 -14.09 37.18
CA ALA A 2 -34.58 -14.44 36.10
C ALA A 2 -34.92 -13.92 34.69
N ARG A 3 -36.12 -13.37 34.45
CA ARG A 3 -36.54 -12.81 33.14
C ARG A 3 -36.14 -11.35 32.90
N ARG A 4 -35.81 -10.58 33.95
CA ARG A 4 -35.40 -9.15 33.83
C ARG A 4 -33.90 -8.96 33.52
N ALA A 5 -33.06 -9.98 33.71
CA ALA A 5 -31.62 -9.89 33.45
C ALA A 5 -31.23 -10.16 31.98
N LEU A 6 -32.07 -10.89 31.22
CA LEU A 6 -31.85 -11.11 29.77
C LEU A 6 -32.26 -9.88 28.93
N SER A 7 -33.30 -9.15 29.35
CA SER A 7 -33.73 -7.93 28.67
C SER A 7 -32.73 -6.78 28.82
N GLY A 8 -32.00 -6.70 29.93
CA GLY A 8 -30.97 -5.68 30.16
C GLY A 8 -29.71 -5.85 29.30
N GLY A 9 -29.29 -7.10 29.02
CA GLY A 9 -28.11 -7.37 28.20
C GLY A 9 -28.35 -7.16 26.69
N LEU A 10 -29.56 -7.49 26.21
CA LEU A 10 -29.96 -7.24 24.82
C LEU A 10 -30.24 -5.75 24.58
N ALA A 11 -30.83 -5.07 25.56
CA ALA A 11 -31.03 -3.62 25.52
C ALA A 11 -29.70 -2.85 25.64
N ALA A 12 -28.70 -3.35 26.38
CA ALA A 12 -27.37 -2.75 26.41
C ALA A 12 -26.60 -2.95 25.09
N LEU A 13 -26.73 -4.11 24.43
CA LEU A 13 -26.17 -4.36 23.09
C LEU A 13 -26.86 -3.52 21.99
N LEU A 14 -28.18 -3.34 22.08
CA LEU A 14 -28.92 -2.45 21.19
C LEU A 14 -28.67 -0.95 21.51
N ALA A 15 -28.44 -0.60 22.77
CA ALA A 15 -28.07 0.76 23.20
C ALA A 15 -26.62 1.14 22.83
N LEU A 16 -25.69 0.17 22.85
CA LEU A 16 -24.33 0.32 22.31
C LEU A 16 -24.33 0.35 20.77
N GLY A 17 -25.28 -0.32 20.11
CA GLY A 17 -25.54 -0.18 18.68
C GLY A 17 -26.23 1.12 18.27
N SER A 18 -26.83 1.85 19.22
CA SER A 18 -27.49 3.15 19.02
C SER A 18 -26.74 4.33 19.63
N LEU A 19 -25.50 4.14 20.10
CA LEU A 19 -24.57 5.23 20.36
C LEU A 19 -24.14 5.79 19.00
N THR A 20 -25.04 6.56 18.39
CA THR A 20 -24.67 7.59 17.43
C THR A 20 -23.72 8.51 18.18
N PHE A 21 -22.42 8.35 17.98
CA PHE A 21 -21.52 9.47 18.18
C PHE A 21 -22.09 10.58 17.29
N ALA A 22 -22.77 11.54 17.92
CA ALA A 22 -23.07 12.82 17.32
C ALA A 22 -21.69 13.47 17.10
N LEU A 23 -21.05 13.06 16.00
CA LEU A 23 -19.86 13.71 15.51
C LEU A 23 -20.31 15.14 15.18
N PRO A 24 -19.70 16.17 15.77
CA PRO A 24 -19.97 17.53 15.35
C PRO A 24 -19.67 17.60 13.86
N ASP A 25 -20.73 17.83 13.10
CA ASP A 25 -20.69 17.97 11.66
C ASP A 25 -20.02 19.30 11.33
N GLN A 26 -19.31 19.33 10.20
CA GLN A 26 -18.65 20.49 9.61
C GLN A 26 -17.33 20.94 10.27
N ALA A 27 -16.24 20.27 9.86
CA ALA A 27 -15.10 21.08 9.43
C ALA A 27 -15.61 21.83 8.19
N THR A 28 -15.95 23.12 8.37
CA THR A 28 -16.24 24.05 7.28
C THR A 28 -15.22 23.83 6.18
N ALA A 29 -15.70 23.35 5.02
CA ALA A 29 -14.89 23.27 3.83
C ALA A 29 -14.29 24.67 3.63
N ALA A 30 -12.96 24.77 3.72
CA ALA A 30 -12.27 26.01 3.45
C ALA A 30 -12.78 26.53 2.10
N ALA A 31 -13.10 27.83 2.03
CA ALA A 31 -13.54 28.44 0.79
C ALA A 31 -12.56 28.03 -0.33
N PRO A 32 -13.05 27.60 -1.50
CA PRO A 32 -12.19 27.12 -2.57
C PRO A 32 -11.13 28.20 -2.84
N ALA A 33 -9.86 27.80 -2.81
CA ALA A 33 -8.78 28.69 -3.17
C ALA A 33 -9.08 29.27 -4.56
N PRO A 34 -8.76 30.55 -4.82
CA PRO A 34 -8.99 31.14 -6.13
C PRO A 34 -8.26 30.29 -7.19
N GLN A 35 -8.95 30.03 -8.30
CA GLN A 35 -8.37 29.32 -9.44
C GLN A 35 -7.07 30.00 -9.83
N ARG A 36 -6.04 29.19 -10.08
CA ARG A 36 -4.72 29.68 -10.42
C ARG A 36 -4.47 29.39 -11.90
N PRO A 37 -4.34 30.41 -12.75
CA PRO A 37 -4.03 30.19 -14.16
C PRO A 37 -2.67 29.51 -14.32
N GLY A 38 -2.48 28.85 -15.45
CA GLY A 38 -1.24 28.14 -15.76
C GLY A 38 -1.40 27.13 -16.90
N LEU A 39 -0.28 26.60 -17.35
CA LEU A 39 -0.23 25.57 -18.38
C LEU A 39 0.24 24.27 -17.76
N ALA A 40 -0.53 23.19 -17.88
CA ALA A 40 -0.09 21.85 -17.52
C ALA A 40 0.23 21.07 -18.79
N LEU A 41 1.43 20.52 -18.89
CA LEU A 41 1.91 19.69 -19.99
C LEU A 41 2.27 18.31 -19.44
N ILE A 42 1.62 17.27 -19.95
CA ILE A 42 1.87 15.87 -19.57
C ILE A 42 2.38 15.14 -20.80
N LEU A 43 3.59 14.60 -20.73
CA LEU A 43 4.13 13.69 -21.73
C LEU A 43 4.03 12.26 -21.18
N ILE A 44 3.37 11.41 -21.94
CA ILE A 44 3.23 10.00 -21.67
C ILE A 44 4.23 9.25 -22.55
N GLU A 45 5.33 8.85 -21.93
CA GLU A 45 6.39 8.01 -22.51
C GLU A 45 6.12 6.56 -22.07
N ASP A 46 5.13 5.92 -22.69
CA ASP A 46 4.71 4.58 -22.25
C ASP A 46 5.83 3.55 -22.47
N ARG A 47 5.86 2.52 -21.62
CA ARG A 47 6.86 1.44 -21.69
C ARG A 47 8.32 1.93 -21.51
N ALA A 48 8.54 3.06 -20.85
CA ALA A 48 9.87 3.50 -20.44
C ALA A 48 10.18 3.12 -18.97
N SER A 49 11.41 2.71 -18.70
CA SER A 49 11.95 2.47 -17.35
C SER A 49 12.54 3.75 -16.73
N PHE A 50 12.78 3.72 -15.42
CA PHE A 50 13.36 4.87 -14.72
C PHE A 50 14.77 5.21 -15.18
N ASP A 51 15.61 4.21 -15.46
CA ASP A 51 16.96 4.43 -15.98
C ASP A 51 16.93 5.06 -17.38
N GLU A 52 16.03 4.60 -18.27
CA GLU A 52 15.85 5.15 -19.61
C GLU A 52 15.39 6.62 -19.56
N LEU A 53 14.38 6.92 -18.74
CA LEU A 53 13.86 8.28 -18.60
C LEU A 53 14.94 9.22 -18.03
N MET A 54 15.70 8.75 -17.03
CA MET A 54 16.80 9.51 -16.44
C MET A 54 18.03 9.62 -17.34
N ALA A 55 18.13 8.85 -18.43
CA ALA A 55 19.22 8.96 -19.40
C ALA A 55 19.08 10.21 -20.29
N VAL A 56 17.86 10.71 -20.48
CA VAL A 56 17.55 11.90 -21.29
C VAL A 56 17.93 13.17 -20.53
N PRO A 57 18.81 14.04 -21.07
CA PRO A 57 19.27 15.25 -20.38
C PRO A 57 18.15 16.21 -19.94
N GLU A 58 17.12 16.38 -20.77
CA GLU A 58 16.01 17.29 -20.55
C GLU A 58 15.09 16.79 -19.43
N PHE A 59 14.76 15.48 -19.41
CA PHE A 59 14.01 14.87 -18.31
C PHE A 59 14.82 14.91 -17.01
N ARG A 60 16.14 14.73 -17.08
CA ARG A 60 17.02 14.89 -15.93
C ARG A 60 17.05 16.33 -15.42
N ALA A 61 17.01 17.33 -16.30
CA ALA A 61 16.91 18.73 -15.91
C ALA A 61 15.57 19.01 -15.20
N LEU A 62 14.46 18.46 -15.72
CA LEU A 62 13.16 18.54 -15.07
C LEU A 62 13.18 17.92 -13.66
N ALA A 63 13.83 16.78 -13.49
CA ALA A 63 14.02 16.14 -12.18
C ALA A 63 14.92 16.96 -11.21
N ARG A 64 15.74 17.89 -11.71
CA ARG A 64 16.47 18.86 -10.85
C ARG A 64 15.59 20.03 -10.44
N ALA A 65 14.68 20.47 -11.30
CA ALA A 65 13.78 21.57 -11.00
C ALA A 65 12.66 21.17 -10.03
N GLY A 66 12.11 19.97 -10.20
CA GLY A 66 11.02 19.47 -9.35
C GLY A 66 11.36 18.13 -8.73
N GLY A 67 11.53 17.06 -9.50
CA GLY A 67 11.93 15.77 -8.94
C GLY A 67 11.60 14.58 -9.82
N GLY A 68 12.25 13.46 -9.53
CA GLY A 68 11.93 12.14 -10.08
C GLY A 68 11.32 11.22 -9.03
N GLY A 69 10.39 10.38 -9.46
CA GLY A 69 9.68 9.42 -8.62
C GLY A 69 9.53 8.07 -9.33
N LEU A 70 9.38 7.02 -8.54
CA LEU A 70 8.83 5.75 -8.98
C LEU A 70 7.32 5.80 -8.75
N MET A 71 6.56 5.46 -9.78
CA MET A 71 5.11 5.36 -9.75
C MET A 71 4.74 3.89 -9.54
N ALA A 72 4.10 3.61 -8.42
CA ALA A 72 3.60 2.29 -8.08
C ALA A 72 2.12 2.16 -8.42
N THR A 73 1.82 1.20 -9.28
CA THR A 73 0.47 0.85 -9.72
C THR A 73 -0.01 -0.39 -8.98
N ASN A 74 -1.27 -0.40 -8.55
CA ASN A 74 -1.80 -1.53 -7.77
C ASN A 74 -1.80 -2.82 -8.60
N GLN A 75 -1.19 -3.87 -8.04
CA GLN A 75 -1.05 -5.19 -8.67
C GLN A 75 -2.37 -5.83 -9.10
N SER A 76 -3.52 -5.42 -8.55
CA SER A 76 -4.81 -5.98 -8.95
C SER A 76 -5.27 -5.56 -10.35
N TYR A 77 -4.67 -4.51 -10.93
CA TYR A 77 -5.08 -3.97 -12.23
C TYR A 77 -3.92 -3.48 -13.11
N ARG A 78 -2.68 -3.47 -12.61
CA ARG A 78 -1.50 -2.95 -13.34
C ARG A 78 -1.21 -3.64 -14.68
N ASP A 79 -1.68 -4.88 -14.85
CA ASP A 79 -1.44 -5.68 -16.05
C ASP A 79 -2.44 -5.35 -17.17
N ASP A 80 -3.48 -4.57 -16.88
CA ASP A 80 -4.48 -4.10 -17.84
C ASP A 80 -4.28 -2.61 -18.12
N MET A 81 -3.85 -2.30 -19.35
CA MET A 81 -3.58 -0.93 -19.78
C MET A 81 -4.80 -0.02 -19.61
N HIS A 82 -6.01 -0.50 -19.93
CA HIS A 82 -7.23 0.30 -19.81
C HIS A 82 -7.45 0.75 -18.37
N ASP A 83 -7.32 -0.19 -17.43
CA ASP A 83 -7.48 0.08 -16.01
C ASP A 83 -6.40 1.00 -15.44
N VAL A 84 -5.16 0.89 -15.93
CA VAL A 84 -4.05 1.77 -15.53
C VAL A 84 -4.35 3.23 -15.91
N TYR A 85 -4.76 3.48 -17.15
CA TYR A 85 -5.10 4.83 -17.62
C TYR A 85 -6.38 5.37 -16.96
N LEU A 86 -7.39 4.51 -16.74
CA LEU A 86 -8.59 4.87 -15.98
C LEU A 86 -8.22 5.31 -14.56
N ALA A 87 -7.32 4.59 -13.89
CA ALA A 87 -6.86 4.94 -12.54
C ALA A 87 -6.08 6.26 -12.52
N LEU A 88 -5.21 6.48 -13.50
CA LEU A 88 -4.43 7.70 -13.68
C LEU A 88 -5.35 8.94 -13.81
N GLY A 89 -6.40 8.84 -14.63
CA GLY A 89 -7.34 9.93 -14.91
C GLY A 89 -8.47 10.10 -13.89
N SER A 90 -8.89 9.03 -13.22
CA SER A 90 -9.92 9.10 -12.19
C SER A 90 -9.35 9.44 -10.81
N GLY A 91 -8.03 9.26 -10.61
CA GLY A 91 -7.39 9.38 -9.31
C GLY A 91 -7.85 8.31 -8.31
N ALA A 92 -8.43 7.19 -8.77
CA ALA A 92 -8.96 6.12 -7.93
C ALA A 92 -8.74 4.74 -8.60
N ALA A 93 -8.77 3.66 -7.81
CA ALA A 93 -8.69 2.32 -8.38
C ALA A 93 -9.91 2.05 -9.29
N PRO A 94 -9.78 1.28 -10.39
CA PRO A 94 -10.85 1.05 -11.39
C PRO A 94 -12.21 0.66 -10.79
N ARG A 95 -12.20 -0.19 -9.75
CA ARG A 95 -13.42 -0.62 -9.05
C ARG A 95 -14.24 0.51 -8.42
N ASN A 96 -13.57 1.62 -8.07
CA ASN A 96 -14.19 2.81 -7.48
C ASN A 96 -14.11 4.03 -8.42
N ALA A 97 -13.51 3.86 -9.61
CA ALA A 97 -13.22 4.95 -10.52
C ALA A 97 -14.52 5.47 -11.14
N THR A 98 -14.64 6.79 -11.17
CA THR A 98 -15.57 7.44 -12.08
C THR A 98 -14.77 7.76 -13.34
N ALA A 99 -15.14 7.12 -14.45
CA ALA A 99 -14.50 7.38 -15.74
C ALA A 99 -14.52 8.89 -16.02
N GLN A 100 -13.43 9.40 -16.61
CA GLN A 100 -13.36 10.79 -17.09
C GLN A 100 -13.41 11.87 -16.00
N LEU A 101 -13.29 11.51 -14.72
CA LEU A 101 -13.47 12.44 -13.60
C LEU A 101 -12.55 13.68 -13.69
N LEU A 102 -11.26 13.51 -14.00
CA LEU A 102 -10.34 14.63 -14.17
C LEU A 102 -10.79 15.58 -15.29
N GLY A 103 -11.03 15.06 -16.50
CA GLY A 103 -11.42 15.87 -17.65
C GLY A 103 -12.75 16.61 -17.44
N LEU A 104 -13.75 15.94 -16.86
CA LEU A 104 -15.04 16.55 -16.51
C LEU A 104 -14.87 17.66 -15.45
N THR A 105 -14.02 17.42 -14.45
CA THR A 105 -13.74 18.40 -13.39
C THR A 105 -13.04 19.62 -13.97
N LEU A 106 -12.01 19.44 -14.80
CA LEU A 106 -11.29 20.54 -15.45
C LEU A 106 -12.20 21.40 -16.32
N ARG A 107 -13.04 20.77 -17.16
CA ARG A 107 -14.01 21.48 -18.02
C ARG A 107 -15.04 22.26 -17.23
N ARG A 108 -15.53 21.70 -16.12
CA ARG A 108 -16.47 22.39 -15.22
C ARG A 108 -15.89 23.67 -14.64
N TYR A 109 -14.57 23.73 -14.46
CA TYR A 109 -13.85 24.90 -13.96
C TYR A 109 -13.30 25.80 -15.09
N GLY A 110 -13.63 25.51 -16.35
CA GLY A 110 -13.25 26.33 -17.51
C GLY A 110 -11.83 26.10 -18.02
N ILE A 111 -11.15 25.03 -17.59
CA ILE A 111 -9.81 24.68 -18.06
C ILE A 111 -9.93 24.01 -19.43
N GLY A 112 -9.22 24.53 -20.44
CA GLY A 112 -9.13 23.89 -21.75
C GLY A 112 -8.32 22.60 -21.66
N VAL A 113 -8.78 21.51 -22.28
CA VAL A 113 -8.04 20.24 -22.24
C VAL A 113 -7.92 19.64 -23.62
N CYS A 114 -6.72 19.19 -23.98
CA CYS A 114 -6.42 18.60 -25.28
C CYS A 114 -5.38 17.49 -25.15
N ALA A 115 -5.59 16.40 -25.90
CA ALA A 115 -4.65 15.30 -26.05
C ALA A 115 -4.19 15.19 -27.50
N LEU A 116 -2.89 15.00 -27.68
CA LEU A 116 -2.23 14.69 -28.94
C LEU A 116 -1.69 13.27 -28.87
N ASP A 117 -2.08 12.46 -29.85
CA ASP A 117 -1.45 11.18 -30.10
C ASP A 117 -0.42 11.37 -31.22
N THR A 118 0.81 10.87 -31.03
CA THR A 118 1.85 10.95 -32.06
C THR A 118 1.63 9.95 -33.21
N ALA A 119 0.70 8.99 -33.07
CA ALA A 119 0.34 8.05 -34.13
C ALA A 119 -0.74 8.59 -35.06
N THR A 120 -0.42 8.56 -36.36
CA THR A 120 -1.30 8.93 -37.48
C THR A 120 -2.35 7.85 -37.74
N SER A 121 -3.42 7.77 -36.96
CA SER A 121 -4.61 6.99 -37.36
C SER A 121 -5.86 7.89 -37.44
N ASP A 122 -6.52 7.88 -38.59
CA ASP A 122 -7.66 8.75 -38.95
C ASP A 122 -8.97 8.40 -38.22
N LEU A 123 -8.98 7.40 -37.33
CA LEU A 123 -10.17 6.91 -36.63
C LEU A 123 -9.89 6.79 -35.12
N PRO A 124 -10.71 7.42 -34.25
CA PRO A 124 -10.54 7.29 -32.81
C PRO A 124 -10.90 5.87 -32.37
N ASP A 125 -9.90 5.12 -31.91
CA ASP A 125 -10.11 3.85 -31.23
C ASP A 125 -10.82 4.12 -29.88
N PRO A 126 -12.00 3.53 -29.61
CA PRO A 126 -12.69 3.66 -28.33
C PRO A 126 -11.88 3.13 -27.13
N THR A 127 -10.81 2.35 -27.35
CA THR A 127 -9.84 1.95 -26.32
C THR A 127 -8.60 2.83 -26.23
N SER A 128 -8.52 3.92 -27.01
CA SER A 128 -7.35 4.81 -27.00
C SER A 128 -7.10 5.43 -25.62
N PRO A 129 -5.84 5.48 -25.16
CA PRO A 129 -5.47 6.10 -23.88
C PRO A 129 -5.93 7.57 -23.74
N ALA A 130 -6.03 8.29 -24.86
CA ALA A 130 -6.58 9.65 -24.94
C ALA A 130 -8.07 9.72 -24.57
N LEU A 131 -8.87 8.72 -24.95
CA LEU A 131 -10.30 8.66 -24.64
C LEU A 131 -10.56 8.35 -23.16
N LEU A 132 -9.67 7.57 -22.54
CA LEU A 132 -9.74 7.18 -21.12
C LEU A 132 -9.47 8.36 -20.17
N LEU A 133 -8.72 9.35 -20.64
CA LEU A 133 -8.53 10.64 -19.95
C LEU A 133 -9.64 11.66 -20.28
N SER A 134 -10.68 11.26 -21.02
CA SER A 134 -11.82 12.09 -21.43
C SER A 134 -11.51 13.18 -22.46
N LEU A 135 -10.55 12.97 -23.35
CA LEU A 135 -10.12 14.00 -24.28
C LEU A 135 -10.53 13.63 -25.70
N PRO A 136 -11.27 14.50 -26.43
CA PRO A 136 -11.38 14.32 -27.86
C PRO A 136 -9.96 14.40 -28.40
N ALA A 137 -9.49 13.31 -29.03
CA ALA A 137 -8.26 13.33 -29.78
C ALA A 137 -8.36 14.47 -30.78
N ALA A 138 -7.46 15.44 -30.69
CA ALA A 138 -7.45 16.60 -31.55
C ALA A 138 -6.26 16.50 -32.49
N ASN A 139 -6.47 16.82 -33.77
CA ASN A 139 -5.39 16.82 -34.77
C ASN A 139 -4.32 17.89 -34.47
N ASN A 140 -4.65 18.90 -33.64
CA ASN A 140 -3.71 19.84 -33.05
C ASN A 140 -4.31 20.49 -31.78
N CYS A 141 -3.44 20.94 -30.87
CA CYS A 141 -3.82 21.72 -29.69
C CYS A 141 -3.54 23.22 -29.84
N LEU A 142 -3.26 23.69 -31.07
CA LEU A 142 -2.87 25.08 -31.35
C LEU A 142 -3.92 26.10 -30.86
N GLY A 143 -5.20 25.75 -30.87
CA GLY A 143 -6.28 26.62 -30.39
C GLY A 143 -6.29 26.86 -28.87
N LEU A 144 -5.51 26.09 -28.10
CA LEU A 144 -5.33 26.31 -26.65
C LEU A 144 -4.10 27.12 -26.31
N LEU A 145 -3.15 27.26 -27.26
CA LEU A 145 -1.99 28.13 -27.12
C LEU A 145 -2.47 29.58 -27.14
N GLY A 146 -2.48 30.23 -25.98
CA GLY A 146 -3.03 31.58 -25.78
C GLY A 146 -4.18 31.65 -24.77
N THR A 147 -4.69 30.51 -24.31
CA THR A 147 -5.55 30.48 -23.12
C THR A 147 -4.72 30.67 -21.85
N SER A 148 -5.31 31.31 -20.84
CA SER A 148 -4.65 31.49 -19.53
C SER A 148 -4.61 30.21 -18.70
N SER A 149 -5.35 29.17 -19.09
CA SER A 149 -5.46 27.90 -18.35
C SER A 149 -5.75 26.74 -19.29
N ALA A 150 -4.76 25.86 -19.46
CA ALA A 150 -4.91 24.67 -20.29
C ALA A 150 -4.13 23.47 -19.76
N LEU A 151 -4.66 22.27 -19.99
CA LEU A 151 -3.97 20.99 -19.85
C LEU A 151 -3.75 20.38 -21.24
N LEU A 152 -2.49 20.13 -21.57
CA LEU A 152 -2.03 19.50 -22.79
C LEU A 152 -1.44 18.13 -22.44
N ILE A 153 -1.88 17.08 -23.14
CA ILE A 153 -1.36 15.73 -22.97
C ILE A 153 -0.77 15.28 -24.30
N GLY A 154 0.53 14.99 -24.34
CA GLY A 154 1.17 14.31 -25.46
C GLY A 154 1.36 12.84 -25.12
N ILE A 155 0.87 11.95 -25.98
CA ILE A 155 1.02 10.51 -25.82
C ILE A 155 1.95 10.03 -26.91
N ASP A 156 3.15 9.56 -26.52
CA ASP A 156 4.07 8.96 -27.48
C ASP A 156 3.74 7.48 -27.70
N THR A 157 2.98 7.20 -28.74
CA THR A 157 2.62 5.84 -29.14
C THR A 157 3.75 5.12 -29.87
N GLN A 158 4.82 5.82 -30.30
CA GLN A 158 5.95 5.18 -30.99
C GLN A 158 6.76 4.25 -30.09
N LEU A 159 6.88 4.59 -28.80
CA LEU A 159 7.52 3.70 -27.81
C LEU A 159 6.66 2.47 -27.51
N LEU A 160 5.33 2.64 -27.46
CA LEU A 160 4.40 1.54 -27.29
C LEU A 160 4.47 0.56 -28.47
N GLU A 161 4.35 1.07 -29.70
CA GLU A 161 4.47 0.26 -30.93
C GLU A 161 5.82 -0.46 -31.03
N LEU A 162 6.91 0.23 -30.66
CA LEU A 162 8.24 -0.37 -30.63
C LEU A 162 8.34 -1.50 -29.60
N ASP A 163 7.72 -1.35 -28.42
CA ASP A 163 7.71 -2.37 -27.38
C ASP A 163 6.90 -3.60 -27.79
N GLU A 164 5.73 -3.40 -28.41
CA GLU A 164 4.89 -4.48 -28.94
C GLU A 164 5.60 -5.26 -30.06
N GLY A 165 6.36 -4.56 -30.90
CA GLY A 165 7.21 -5.18 -31.94
C GLY A 165 8.52 -5.80 -31.41
N SER A 166 8.96 -5.40 -30.21
CA SER A 166 10.27 -5.77 -29.65
C SER A 166 10.58 -7.27 -29.59
N PRO A 167 9.61 -8.19 -29.33
CA PRO A 167 9.91 -9.63 -29.28
C PRO A 167 10.41 -10.21 -30.61
N HIS A 168 10.16 -9.51 -31.72
CA HIS A 168 10.52 -9.94 -33.08
C HIS A 168 11.75 -9.20 -33.64
N MET A 169 12.35 -8.31 -32.86
CA MET A 169 13.47 -7.46 -33.25
C MET A 169 14.76 -7.87 -32.53
N LYS A 170 15.91 -7.45 -33.07
CA LYS A 170 17.20 -7.65 -32.38
C LYS A 170 17.28 -6.71 -31.17
N PRO A 171 17.69 -7.18 -29.97
CA PRO A 171 17.71 -6.34 -28.76
C PRO A 171 18.49 -5.03 -28.92
N ALA A 172 19.64 -5.05 -29.59
CA ALA A 172 20.43 -3.84 -29.83
C ALA A 172 19.69 -2.78 -30.68
N ALA A 173 18.92 -3.22 -31.68
CA ALA A 173 18.15 -2.32 -32.53
C ALA A 173 16.95 -1.69 -31.79
N VAL A 174 16.30 -2.47 -30.91
CA VAL A 174 15.24 -1.96 -30.03
C VAL A 174 15.81 -0.90 -29.10
N GLU A 175 16.94 -1.18 -28.45
CA GLU A 175 17.61 -0.27 -27.54
C GLU A 175 18.07 1.04 -28.21
N ASP A 176 18.70 0.95 -29.40
CA ASP A 176 19.09 2.15 -30.17
C ASP A 176 17.87 2.99 -30.58
N ARG A 177 16.78 2.33 -30.99
CA ARG A 177 15.55 3.02 -31.39
C ARG A 177 14.84 3.66 -30.20
N ARG A 178 14.76 2.97 -29.05
CA ARG A 178 14.24 3.50 -27.78
C ARG A 178 14.97 4.76 -27.37
N ARG A 179 16.31 4.72 -27.35
CA ARG A 179 17.15 5.89 -27.03
C ARG A 179 16.90 7.06 -27.98
N ALA A 180 16.73 6.79 -29.27
CA ALA A 180 16.45 7.85 -30.25
C ALA A 180 15.06 8.49 -30.06
N LEU A 181 14.02 7.69 -29.79
CA LEU A 181 12.66 8.18 -29.53
C LEU A 181 12.60 9.04 -28.27
N LEU A 182 13.16 8.54 -27.16
CA LEU A 182 13.21 9.28 -25.89
C LEU A 182 14.00 10.59 -26.00
N ALA A 183 15.12 10.58 -26.75
CA ALA A 183 15.90 11.80 -27.01
C ALA A 183 15.12 12.82 -27.86
N GLN A 184 14.33 12.35 -28.83
CA GLN A 184 13.47 13.21 -29.64
C GLN A 184 12.36 13.85 -28.80
N SER A 185 11.72 13.07 -27.91
CA SER A 185 10.73 13.60 -26.98
C SER A 185 11.33 14.62 -26.01
N GLY A 186 12.50 14.30 -25.43
CA GLY A 186 13.25 15.22 -24.57
C GLY A 186 13.56 16.56 -25.25
N ALA A 187 14.04 16.53 -26.50
CA ALA A 187 14.30 17.76 -27.26
C ALA A 187 13.04 18.62 -27.49
N GLY A 188 11.85 18.00 -27.54
CA GLY A 188 10.57 18.69 -27.66
C GLY A 188 10.19 19.52 -26.42
N LEU A 189 10.70 19.19 -25.23
CA LEU A 189 10.49 19.97 -24.01
C LEU A 189 11.22 21.32 -24.02
N ALA A 190 12.29 21.46 -24.80
CA ALA A 190 13.06 22.69 -24.94
C ALA A 190 12.38 23.73 -25.86
N GLY A 191 11.09 23.54 -26.19
CA GLY A 191 10.29 24.43 -27.03
C GLY A 191 10.12 25.84 -26.46
N PRO A 192 9.60 26.79 -27.27
CA PRO A 192 9.51 28.20 -26.89
C PRO A 192 8.56 28.42 -25.71
N ASP A 193 8.93 29.35 -24.83
CA ASP A 193 8.10 29.82 -23.72
C ASP A 193 6.70 30.20 -24.23
N THR A 194 5.68 29.55 -23.66
CA THR A 194 4.27 29.76 -24.04
C THR A 194 3.69 31.05 -23.46
N GLY A 195 4.47 31.83 -22.71
CA GLY A 195 4.05 33.09 -22.10
C GLY A 195 3.14 32.90 -20.87
N SER A 196 3.00 31.66 -20.39
CA SER A 196 2.30 31.35 -19.14
C SER A 196 3.25 31.53 -17.96
N GLY A 197 2.91 32.41 -17.01
CA GLY A 197 3.76 32.66 -15.83
C GLY A 197 3.92 31.46 -14.89
N ARG A 198 3.07 30.43 -15.01
CA ARG A 198 3.15 29.21 -14.22
C ARG A 198 2.88 27.98 -15.09
N THR A 199 3.82 27.04 -15.06
CA THR A 199 3.77 25.83 -15.87
C THR A 199 3.99 24.61 -14.98
N LEU A 200 3.27 23.52 -15.25
CA LEU A 200 3.50 22.19 -14.71
C LEU A 200 3.91 21.31 -15.88
N ILE A 201 5.05 20.63 -15.76
CA ILE A 201 5.48 19.62 -16.73
C ILE A 201 5.56 18.29 -15.98
N MET A 202 4.92 17.26 -16.52
CA MET A 202 5.03 15.88 -16.06
C MET A 202 5.46 15.00 -17.23
N VAL A 203 6.47 14.16 -17.02
CA VAL A 203 6.87 13.10 -17.95
C VAL A 203 6.71 11.79 -17.21
N LEU A 204 5.85 10.89 -17.68
CA LEU A 204 5.54 9.66 -16.98
C LEU A 204 5.35 8.48 -17.92
N SER A 205 5.57 7.29 -17.40
CA SER A 205 5.28 6.01 -18.07
C SER A 205 4.16 5.31 -17.29
N PRO A 206 2.98 5.08 -17.88
CA PRO A 206 1.87 4.44 -17.17
C PRO A 206 2.10 2.94 -16.95
N SER A 207 2.72 2.26 -17.91
CA SER A 207 2.85 0.80 -17.92
C SER A 207 4.30 0.35 -18.15
N PRO A 208 4.73 -0.77 -17.52
CA PRO A 208 6.08 -1.32 -17.73
C PRO A 208 6.25 -1.89 -19.13
N SER A 209 7.47 -1.88 -19.66
CA SER A 209 7.82 -2.53 -20.93
C SER A 209 7.84 -4.06 -20.85
N HIS A 210 7.87 -4.73 -22.01
CA HIS A 210 8.08 -6.18 -22.05
C HIS A 210 9.41 -6.60 -21.40
N ASP A 211 10.48 -5.79 -21.52
CA ASP A 211 11.77 -6.04 -20.87
C ASP A 211 11.70 -5.87 -19.34
N MET A 212 11.00 -4.84 -18.88
CA MET A 212 10.74 -4.62 -17.46
C MET A 212 9.96 -5.80 -16.88
N ASN A 213 8.85 -6.20 -17.52
CA ASN A 213 8.04 -7.34 -17.10
C ASN A 213 8.84 -8.64 -17.03
N ARG A 214 9.70 -8.92 -18.03
CA ARG A 214 10.60 -10.08 -18.00
C ARG A 214 11.60 -10.04 -16.86
N ALA A 215 12.05 -8.85 -16.48
CA ALA A 215 12.93 -8.65 -15.33
C ALA A 215 12.19 -8.60 -13.98
N GLY A 216 10.85 -8.63 -13.99
CA GLY A 216 10.00 -8.44 -12.81
C GLY A 216 9.99 -7.00 -12.29
N ASP A 217 10.39 -6.03 -13.10
CA ASP A 217 10.35 -4.60 -12.79
C ASP A 217 8.95 -4.06 -13.09
N GLU A 218 8.23 -3.70 -12.03
CA GLU A 218 6.78 -3.44 -12.08
C GLU A 218 6.44 -2.00 -11.67
N VAL A 219 7.46 -1.17 -11.42
CA VAL A 219 7.30 0.25 -11.10
C VAL A 219 7.72 1.10 -12.29
N THR A 220 6.96 2.15 -12.57
CA THR A 220 7.22 2.99 -13.74
C THR A 220 7.74 4.36 -13.32
N PRO A 221 8.45 5.09 -14.19
CA PRO A 221 8.96 6.41 -13.86
C PRO A 221 7.91 7.52 -13.93
N ILE A 222 8.12 8.54 -13.11
CA ILE A 222 7.51 9.86 -13.25
C ILE A 222 8.54 10.94 -12.92
N VAL A 223 8.54 12.01 -13.68
CA VAL A 223 9.32 13.22 -13.42
C VAL A 223 8.37 14.39 -13.53
N MET A 224 8.47 15.33 -12.60
CA MET A 224 7.67 16.54 -12.67
C MET A 224 8.43 17.75 -12.18
N ALA A 225 8.07 18.91 -12.70
CA ALA A 225 8.41 20.19 -12.11
C ALA A 225 7.30 21.19 -12.34
N GLN A 226 7.20 22.16 -11.43
CA GLN A 226 6.22 23.24 -11.52
C GLN A 226 6.87 24.59 -11.19
N GLY A 227 6.48 25.64 -11.88
CA GLY A 227 7.09 26.96 -11.74
C GLY A 227 7.07 27.76 -13.05
N PRO A 228 7.75 28.91 -13.10
CA PRO A 228 8.01 29.66 -14.33
C PRO A 228 8.77 28.78 -15.35
N PHE A 229 8.40 28.86 -16.63
CA PHE A 229 8.92 27.93 -17.66
C PHE A 229 10.45 27.96 -17.78
N ASP A 230 11.06 29.14 -17.66
CA ASP A 230 12.51 29.38 -17.68
C ASP A 230 13.27 28.67 -16.54
N GLN A 231 12.57 28.28 -15.46
CA GLN A 231 13.14 27.60 -14.30
C GLN A 231 12.95 26.07 -14.34
N LEU A 232 12.20 25.53 -15.31
CA LEU A 232 11.85 24.10 -15.36
C LEU A 232 12.90 23.21 -16.02
N VAL A 233 13.88 23.81 -16.72
CA VAL A 233 14.97 23.07 -17.38
C VAL A 233 16.34 23.63 -16.95
N PRO A 234 16.69 23.53 -15.66
CA PRO A 234 17.94 24.08 -15.14
C PRO A 234 19.15 23.30 -15.66
N SER A 235 20.21 24.03 -15.97
CA SER A 235 21.46 23.47 -16.50
C SER A 235 22.28 22.73 -15.43
N ALA A 236 22.04 23.03 -14.14
CA ALA A 236 22.76 22.48 -13.00
C ALA A 236 21.85 22.34 -11.76
N GLY A 237 22.20 21.44 -10.84
CA GLY A 237 21.43 21.17 -9.62
C GLY A 237 21.48 19.70 -9.21
N SER A 238 21.13 19.42 -7.95
CA SER A 238 20.90 18.05 -7.46
C SER A 238 19.59 17.49 -8.02
N LEU A 239 19.51 16.16 -8.13
CA LEU A 239 18.26 15.50 -8.49
C LEU A 239 17.43 15.26 -7.23
N HIS A 240 16.17 15.66 -7.29
CA HIS A 240 15.23 15.60 -6.18
C HIS A 240 14.28 14.41 -6.31
N GLY A 241 13.76 13.94 -5.18
CA GLY A 241 12.71 12.94 -5.11
C GLY A 241 11.31 13.54 -5.21
N LEU A 242 10.35 12.71 -5.60
CA LEU A 242 8.92 12.99 -5.47
C LEU A 242 8.31 12.20 -4.32
N THR A 243 7.32 12.77 -3.64
CA THR A 243 6.64 12.16 -2.50
C THR A 243 5.14 12.50 -2.52
N SER A 244 4.31 11.64 -1.92
CA SER A 244 2.87 11.89 -1.76
C SER A 244 2.35 11.36 -0.44
N ASP A 245 1.24 11.92 0.05
CA ASP A 245 0.57 11.41 1.25
C ASP A 245 -0.05 10.02 1.07
N THR A 246 -0.20 9.57 -0.19
CA THR A 246 -0.70 8.24 -0.55
C THR A 246 0.32 7.17 -0.20
N THR A 247 1.59 7.39 -0.55
CA THR A 247 2.67 6.41 -0.32
C THR A 247 3.40 6.63 1.00
N ARG A 248 3.54 7.89 1.45
CA ARG A 248 4.35 8.30 2.61
C ARG A 248 5.80 7.81 2.51
N GLN A 249 6.31 7.74 1.29
CA GLN A 249 7.64 7.25 0.98
C GLN A 249 8.27 8.17 -0.06
N ASP A 250 9.34 8.83 0.33
CA ASP A 250 10.12 9.66 -0.58
C ASP A 250 10.70 8.82 -1.70
N GLY A 251 10.57 9.34 -2.92
CA GLY A 251 10.93 8.64 -4.15
C GLY A 251 9.86 7.69 -4.69
N LEU A 252 8.71 7.53 -4.03
CA LEU A 252 7.60 6.68 -4.46
C LEU A 252 6.28 7.47 -4.45
N VAL A 253 5.53 7.40 -5.53
CA VAL A 253 4.17 7.96 -5.66
C VAL A 253 3.23 6.89 -6.21
N ALA A 254 1.92 7.08 -6.09
CA ALA A 254 0.94 6.20 -6.70
C ALA A 254 0.49 6.76 -8.05
N ASN A 255 0.12 5.91 -9.01
CA ASN A 255 -0.44 6.37 -10.29
C ASN A 255 -1.72 7.20 -10.11
N VAL A 256 -2.52 6.89 -9.10
CA VAL A 256 -3.72 7.64 -8.72
C VAL A 256 -3.42 9.06 -8.20
N ASP A 257 -2.17 9.40 -7.92
CA ASP A 257 -1.76 10.72 -7.44
C ASP A 257 -1.66 11.77 -8.57
N VAL A 258 -1.64 11.34 -9.84
CA VAL A 258 -1.47 12.24 -10.99
C VAL A 258 -2.67 13.19 -11.14
N ALA A 259 -3.91 12.66 -11.20
CA ALA A 259 -5.12 13.47 -11.29
C ALA A 259 -5.27 14.54 -10.19
N PRO A 260 -5.16 14.22 -8.88
CA PRO A 260 -5.28 15.23 -7.83
C PRO A 260 -4.16 16.29 -7.89
N THR A 261 -2.96 15.93 -8.36
CA THR A 261 -1.86 16.88 -8.54
C THR A 261 -2.16 17.90 -9.63
N ILE A 262 -2.76 17.47 -10.74
CA ILE A 262 -3.19 18.36 -11.83
C ILE A 262 -4.28 19.32 -11.34
N LEU A 263 -5.26 18.83 -10.55
CA LEU A 263 -6.30 19.68 -9.99
C LEU A 263 -5.75 20.72 -9.01
N ASP A 264 -4.84 20.30 -8.12
CA ASP A 264 -4.19 21.20 -7.16
C ASP A 264 -3.35 22.28 -7.85
N PHE A 265 -2.67 21.94 -8.95
CA PHE A 265 -1.97 22.93 -9.77
C PHE A 265 -2.92 24.06 -10.17
N PHE A 266 -4.11 23.77 -10.70
CA PHE A 266 -5.10 24.80 -11.07
C PHE A 266 -5.85 25.44 -9.88
N GLY A 267 -5.59 25.00 -8.65
CA GLY A 267 -6.32 25.45 -7.45
C GLY A 267 -7.76 24.92 -7.40
N ILE A 268 -8.03 23.80 -8.08
CA ILE A 268 -9.35 23.18 -8.12
C ILE A 268 -9.49 22.21 -6.94
N PRO A 269 -10.60 22.25 -6.17
CA PRO A 269 -10.84 21.31 -5.09
C PRO A 269 -10.81 19.86 -5.58
N ILE A 270 -10.01 19.02 -4.92
CA ILE A 270 -9.88 17.60 -5.24
C ILE A 270 -11.16 16.86 -4.81
N PRO A 271 -11.89 16.19 -5.73
CA PRO A 271 -13.09 15.43 -5.39
C PRO A 271 -12.79 14.30 -4.40
N SER A 272 -13.67 14.07 -3.43
CA SER A 272 -13.54 12.98 -2.45
C SER A 272 -13.62 11.57 -3.05
N ALA A 273 -14.00 11.48 -4.33
CA ALA A 273 -13.96 10.24 -5.11
C ALA A 273 -12.53 9.83 -5.49
N MET A 274 -11.57 10.76 -5.47
CA MET A 274 -10.15 10.45 -5.71
C MET A 274 -9.52 9.83 -4.45
N ASP A 275 -8.86 8.69 -4.63
CA ASP A 275 -8.07 7.96 -3.63
C ASP A 275 -6.63 8.50 -3.55
N GLY A 276 -6.10 9.12 -4.60
CA GLY A 276 -4.76 9.70 -4.62
C GLY A 276 -4.60 10.97 -3.77
N SER A 277 -3.39 11.50 -3.74
CA SER A 277 -2.98 12.71 -3.05
C SER A 277 -2.03 13.53 -3.93
N VAL A 278 -1.85 14.81 -3.63
CA VAL A 278 -0.96 15.69 -4.42
C VAL A 278 0.49 15.23 -4.30
N ILE A 279 1.17 15.11 -5.45
CA ILE A 279 2.61 14.85 -5.54
C ILE A 279 3.38 16.12 -5.25
N ARG A 280 4.40 16.02 -4.41
CA ARG A 280 5.27 17.12 -4.00
C ARG A 280 6.72 16.75 -4.21
N THR A 281 7.53 17.77 -4.47
CA THR A 281 9.00 17.69 -4.41
C THR A 281 9.45 17.54 -2.97
N THR A 282 10.47 16.71 -2.76
CA THR A 282 11.24 16.63 -1.50
C THR A 282 12.70 17.03 -1.75
N ASP A 283 13.39 17.44 -0.69
CA ASP A 283 14.84 17.68 -0.70
C ASP A 283 15.65 16.37 -0.75
N ASP A 284 14.99 15.21 -0.61
CA ASP A 284 15.64 13.90 -0.72
C ASP A 284 16.17 13.65 -2.14
N PRO A 285 17.22 12.81 -2.30
CA PRO A 285 17.72 12.44 -3.61
C PRO A 285 16.68 11.69 -4.46
N ALA A 286 16.82 11.80 -5.79
CA ALA A 286 16.06 10.98 -6.72
C ALA A 286 16.17 9.46 -6.43
N PRO A 287 15.13 8.67 -6.72
CA PRO A 287 14.91 7.32 -6.17
C PRO A 287 15.79 6.20 -6.74
N PHE A 288 17.03 6.46 -7.17
CA PHE A 288 17.91 5.41 -7.71
C PHE A 288 18.20 4.28 -6.71
N ALA A 289 18.34 4.60 -5.42
CA ALA A 289 18.53 3.61 -4.37
C ALA A 289 17.25 2.77 -4.16
N LEU A 290 16.09 3.44 -4.19
CA LEU A 290 14.79 2.80 -4.03
C LEU A 290 14.46 1.88 -5.21
N TYR A 291 14.78 2.31 -6.43
CA TYR A 291 14.59 1.55 -7.65
C TYR A 291 15.48 0.30 -7.69
N ARG A 292 16.73 0.43 -7.24
CA ARG A 292 17.61 -0.73 -7.08
C ARG A 292 17.08 -1.73 -6.06
N LEU A 293 16.57 -1.23 -4.93
CA LEU A 293 15.99 -2.04 -3.87
C LEU A 293 14.76 -2.83 -4.36
N GLU A 294 13.93 -2.21 -5.19
CA GLU A 294 12.79 -2.86 -5.87
C GLU A 294 13.29 -4.05 -6.71
N ARG A 295 14.23 -3.80 -7.62
CA ARG A 295 14.74 -4.82 -8.55
C ARG A 295 15.43 -5.97 -7.83
N GLU A 296 16.21 -5.68 -6.79
CA GLU A 296 16.81 -6.70 -5.94
C GLU A 296 15.74 -7.54 -5.23
N GLN A 297 14.69 -6.90 -4.69
CA GLN A 297 13.59 -7.59 -4.03
C GLN A 297 12.84 -8.53 -4.97
N ARG A 298 12.53 -8.08 -6.19
CA ARG A 298 11.78 -8.88 -7.18
C ARG A 298 12.51 -10.16 -7.55
N ARG A 299 13.84 -10.09 -7.68
CA ARG A 299 14.70 -11.24 -7.99
C ARG A 299 14.70 -12.32 -6.91
N ILE A 300 14.54 -11.94 -5.64
CA ILE A 300 14.63 -12.89 -4.51
C ILE A 300 13.27 -13.30 -3.94
N ARG A 301 12.22 -12.48 -4.13
CA ARG A 301 10.92 -12.65 -3.47
C ARG A 301 10.32 -14.03 -3.73
N LEU A 302 10.15 -14.41 -5.00
CA LEU A 302 9.49 -15.66 -5.35
C LEU A 302 10.26 -16.89 -4.83
N PRO A 303 11.59 -17.02 -5.05
CA PRO A 303 12.35 -18.13 -4.48
C PRO A 303 12.31 -18.20 -2.95
N ILE A 304 12.35 -17.07 -2.25
CA ILE A 304 12.21 -17.04 -0.78
C ILE A 304 10.82 -17.50 -0.36
N GLN A 305 9.75 -17.01 -0.99
CA GLN A 305 8.39 -17.43 -0.69
C GLN A 305 8.21 -18.94 -0.91
N LEU A 306 8.70 -19.47 -2.04
CA LEU A 306 8.68 -20.90 -2.33
C LEU A 306 9.47 -21.71 -1.30
N ALA A 307 10.66 -21.24 -0.91
CA ALA A 307 11.47 -21.89 0.13
C ALA A 307 10.76 -21.90 1.49
N VAL A 308 10.11 -20.80 1.88
CA VAL A 308 9.33 -20.70 3.11
C VAL A 308 8.13 -21.66 3.06
N VAL A 309 7.39 -21.70 1.96
CA VAL A 309 6.26 -22.62 1.78
C VAL A 309 6.73 -24.07 1.85
N LEU A 310 7.81 -24.42 1.16
CA LEU A 310 8.38 -25.77 1.17
C LEU A 310 8.86 -26.16 2.57
N PHE A 311 9.54 -25.26 3.27
CA PHE A 311 9.98 -25.47 4.65
C PHE A 311 8.80 -25.72 5.59
N LEU A 312 7.77 -24.87 5.54
CA LEU A 312 6.58 -25.01 6.38
C LEU A 312 5.79 -26.28 6.04
N ALA A 313 5.67 -26.64 4.76
CA ALA A 313 5.03 -27.87 4.32
C ALA A 313 5.79 -29.12 4.83
N ALA A 314 7.12 -29.12 4.71
CA ALA A 314 7.97 -30.18 5.24
C ALA A 314 7.86 -30.28 6.76
N ALA A 315 7.90 -29.14 7.47
CA ALA A 315 7.74 -29.10 8.92
C ALA A 315 6.36 -29.62 9.37
N ALA A 316 5.30 -29.23 8.67
CA ALA A 316 3.94 -29.72 8.91
C ALA A 316 3.81 -31.24 8.66
N MET A 317 4.48 -31.75 7.61
CA MET A 317 4.54 -33.19 7.33
C MET A 317 5.24 -33.93 8.48
N VAL A 318 6.41 -33.47 8.92
CA VAL A 318 7.16 -34.05 10.04
C VAL A 318 6.32 -34.02 11.33
N ALA A 319 5.67 -32.89 11.62
CA ALA A 319 4.78 -32.76 12.78
C ALA A 319 3.59 -33.73 12.71
N THR A 320 2.97 -33.89 11.54
CA THR A 320 1.85 -34.81 11.32
C THR A 320 2.27 -36.26 11.54
N VAL A 321 3.41 -36.67 10.96
CA VAL A 321 3.97 -38.02 11.18
C VAL A 321 4.28 -38.25 12.66
N ALA A 322 4.88 -37.25 13.33
CA ALA A 322 5.16 -37.35 14.76
C ALA A 322 3.89 -37.52 15.60
N LEU A 323 2.82 -36.78 15.29
CA LEU A 323 1.53 -36.92 15.97
C LEU A 323 0.90 -38.30 15.71
N ILE A 324 0.99 -38.84 14.49
CA ILE A 324 0.51 -40.19 14.17
C ILE A 324 1.30 -41.25 14.96
N VAL A 325 2.62 -41.13 15.01
CA VAL A 325 3.47 -42.05 15.78
C VAL A 325 3.16 -41.93 17.28
N LEU A 326 3.02 -40.72 17.81
CA LEU A 326 2.63 -40.50 19.21
C LEU A 326 1.25 -41.08 19.52
N ALA A 327 0.28 -40.95 18.61
CA ALA A 327 -1.05 -41.53 18.76
C ALA A 327 -1.03 -43.07 18.77
N ARG A 328 -0.19 -43.70 17.94
CA ARG A 328 -0.08 -45.16 17.81
C ARG A 328 0.79 -45.79 18.90
N ARG A 329 1.96 -45.22 19.17
CA ARG A 329 2.99 -45.78 20.06
C ARG A 329 2.99 -45.18 21.46
N ARG A 330 2.25 -44.09 21.69
CA ARG A 330 2.20 -43.34 22.96
C ARG A 330 3.54 -42.75 23.42
N SER A 331 4.61 -42.89 22.65
CA SER A 331 5.92 -42.32 22.91
C SER A 331 6.64 -41.98 21.61
N LEU A 332 7.58 -41.03 21.71
CA LEU A 332 8.54 -40.68 20.67
C LEU A 332 9.94 -40.81 21.28
N PRO A 333 10.95 -41.27 20.52
CA PRO A 333 12.33 -41.25 21.00
C PRO A 333 12.75 -39.84 21.41
N GLU A 334 13.42 -39.70 22.55
CA GLU A 334 13.88 -38.41 23.08
C GLU A 334 14.59 -37.50 22.06
N PRO A 335 15.61 -37.96 21.30
CA PRO A 335 16.28 -37.10 20.32
C PRO A 335 15.35 -36.61 19.21
N PHE A 336 14.38 -37.44 18.80
CA PHE A 336 13.40 -37.08 17.78
C PHE A 336 12.40 -36.04 18.31
N SER A 337 11.94 -36.21 19.56
CA SER A 337 11.05 -35.25 20.21
C SER A 337 11.73 -33.89 20.41
N GLY A 338 13.01 -33.87 20.81
CA GLY A 338 13.81 -32.66 20.94
C GLY A 338 14.00 -31.95 19.59
N GLY A 339 14.26 -32.71 18.53
CA GLY A 339 14.34 -32.19 17.16
C GLY A 339 13.05 -31.52 16.69
N ILE A 340 11.89 -32.13 16.96
CA ILE A 340 10.59 -31.54 16.59
C ILE A 340 10.31 -30.26 17.39
N ARG A 341 10.58 -30.25 18.71
CA ARG A 341 10.42 -29.04 19.53
C ARG A 341 11.27 -27.89 18.98
N PHE A 342 12.51 -28.18 18.61
CA PHE A 342 13.39 -27.19 18.00
C PHE A 342 12.87 -26.73 16.62
N LEU A 343 12.38 -27.64 15.79
CA LEU A 343 11.76 -27.30 14.50
C LEU A 343 10.56 -26.36 14.65
N VAL A 344 9.73 -26.58 15.67
CA VAL A 344 8.60 -25.67 15.99
C VAL A 344 9.12 -24.28 16.37
N LEU A 345 10.17 -24.19 17.18
CA LEU A 345 10.77 -22.89 17.52
C LEU A 345 11.32 -22.18 16.27
N CYS A 346 11.95 -22.91 15.35
CA CYS A 346 12.35 -22.34 14.05
C CYS A 346 11.16 -21.83 13.24
N CYS A 347 10.04 -22.56 13.20
CA CYS A 347 8.83 -22.12 12.49
C CYS A 347 8.24 -20.84 13.10
N VAL A 348 8.28 -20.69 14.42
CA VAL A 348 7.78 -19.50 15.13
C VAL A 348 8.74 -18.32 15.00
N ALA A 349 10.05 -18.57 14.99
CA ALA A 349 11.07 -17.53 14.81
C ALA A 349 11.16 -17.02 13.34
N LEU A 350 10.84 -17.86 12.36
CA LEU A 350 11.00 -17.55 10.94
C LEU A 350 10.28 -16.25 10.51
N PRO A 351 8.99 -16.00 10.83
CA PRO A 351 8.33 -14.74 10.47
C PRO A 351 9.04 -13.49 10.99
N ILE A 352 9.64 -13.55 12.19
CA ILE A 352 10.40 -12.42 12.76
C ILE A 352 11.60 -12.12 11.87
N SER A 353 12.32 -13.14 11.44
CA SER A 353 13.45 -12.96 10.53
C SER A 353 13.05 -12.45 9.14
N LEU A 354 11.88 -12.86 8.64
CA LEU A 354 11.35 -12.38 7.35
C LEU A 354 10.95 -10.91 7.37
N ILE A 355 10.37 -10.44 8.49
CA ILE A 355 10.07 -9.01 8.68
C ILE A 355 11.39 -8.25 8.84
N ALA A 356 12.28 -8.70 9.72
CA ALA A 356 13.57 -8.05 9.97
C ALA A 356 14.43 -7.93 8.70
N GLY A 357 14.30 -8.89 7.77
CA GLY A 357 14.97 -8.85 6.47
C GLY A 357 14.54 -7.67 5.59
N GLY A 358 13.40 -7.05 5.87
CA GLY A 358 12.97 -5.81 5.21
C GLY A 358 13.90 -4.62 5.47
N LEU A 359 14.65 -4.64 6.58
CA LEU A 359 15.65 -3.63 6.96
C LEU A 359 17.00 -3.81 6.25
N LEU A 360 17.18 -4.89 5.48
CA LEU A 360 18.45 -5.13 4.79
C LEU A 360 18.65 -4.11 3.67
N PRO A 361 19.79 -3.42 3.62
CA PRO A 361 20.07 -2.40 2.59
C PRO A 361 20.30 -3.03 1.20
N ARG A 362 20.63 -4.32 1.15
CA ARG A 362 20.78 -5.09 -0.09
C ARG A 362 20.05 -6.41 0.01
N ARG A 363 19.37 -6.77 -1.07
CA ARG A 363 18.50 -7.94 -1.18
C ARG A 363 19.06 -8.93 -2.19
N THR A 364 20.26 -9.44 -1.89
CA THR A 364 20.89 -10.52 -2.66
C THR A 364 20.83 -11.83 -1.88
N TYR A 365 20.90 -12.96 -2.58
CA TYR A 365 20.91 -14.29 -1.95
C TYR A 365 22.01 -14.45 -0.89
N LEU A 366 23.20 -13.89 -1.16
CA LEU A 366 24.35 -13.96 -0.26
C LEU A 366 24.14 -13.21 1.06
N VAL A 367 23.26 -12.22 1.09
CA VAL A 367 22.92 -11.47 2.31
C VAL A 367 21.69 -12.06 2.96
N VAL A 368 20.64 -12.29 2.17
CA VAL A 368 19.32 -12.64 2.67
C VAL A 368 19.25 -14.07 3.22
N VAL A 369 19.83 -15.05 2.53
CA VAL A 369 19.75 -16.45 2.97
C VAL A 369 20.48 -16.66 4.30
N PRO A 370 21.76 -16.23 4.45
CA PRO A 370 22.44 -16.34 5.74
C PRO A 370 21.77 -15.53 6.84
N PHE A 371 21.21 -14.35 6.53
CA PHE A 371 20.48 -13.55 7.50
C PHE A 371 19.24 -14.26 8.03
N VAL A 372 18.36 -14.73 7.14
CA VAL A 372 17.11 -15.41 7.52
C VAL A 372 17.40 -16.70 8.29
N LEU A 373 18.33 -17.53 7.81
CA LEU A 373 18.73 -18.76 8.49
C LEU A 373 19.41 -18.48 9.82
N GLY A 374 20.39 -17.57 9.84
CA GLY A 374 21.16 -17.22 11.02
C GLY A 374 20.30 -16.64 12.13
N LEU A 375 19.44 -15.66 11.80
CA LEU A 375 18.55 -15.04 12.78
C LEU A 375 17.47 -16.02 13.27
N THR A 376 16.89 -16.85 12.39
CA THR A 376 15.92 -17.87 12.79
C THR A 376 16.55 -18.88 13.76
N LEU A 377 17.74 -19.40 13.44
CA LEU A 377 18.45 -20.35 14.29
C LEU A 377 18.87 -19.72 15.61
N LEU A 378 19.38 -18.48 15.59
CA LEU A 378 19.75 -17.74 16.80
C LEU A 378 18.55 -17.59 17.74
N LEU A 379 17.42 -17.08 17.23
CA LEU A 379 16.21 -16.90 18.03
C LEU A 379 15.67 -18.23 18.57
N ALA A 380 15.66 -19.29 17.76
CA ALA A 380 15.20 -20.61 18.19
C ALA A 380 16.11 -21.24 19.26
N LEU A 381 17.44 -21.08 19.12
CA LEU A 381 18.42 -21.59 20.08
C LEU A 381 18.32 -20.85 21.42
N GLU A 382 18.25 -19.52 21.40
CA GLU A 382 18.10 -18.72 22.61
C GLU A 382 16.75 -18.98 23.30
N ALA A 383 15.65 -19.08 22.53
CA ALA A 383 14.35 -19.44 23.09
C ALA A 383 14.36 -20.84 23.73
N ARG A 384 15.03 -21.82 23.10
CA ARG A 384 15.19 -23.17 23.68
C ARG A 384 16.01 -23.14 24.96
N ARG A 385 17.10 -22.37 24.98
CA ARG A 385 17.99 -22.25 26.14
C ARG A 385 17.29 -21.63 27.35
N ILE A 386 16.55 -20.55 27.13
CA ILE A 386 15.88 -19.83 28.23
C ILE A 386 14.59 -20.55 28.67
N GLY A 387 13.92 -21.24 27.75
CA GLY A 387 12.70 -22.01 28.00
C GLY A 387 12.94 -23.49 28.23
N GLU A 388 14.13 -23.91 28.66
CA GLU A 388 14.48 -25.33 28.84
C GLU A 388 13.51 -26.05 29.81
N ASP A 389 13.07 -25.34 30.86
CA ASP A 389 12.16 -25.86 31.88
C ASP A 389 10.68 -25.87 31.46
N ASP A 390 10.28 -25.02 30.51
CA ASP A 390 8.88 -24.86 30.09
C ASP A 390 8.77 -24.50 28.59
N PRO A 391 8.23 -25.40 27.75
CA PRO A 391 8.01 -25.14 26.32
C PRO A 391 7.18 -23.88 26.04
N VAL A 392 6.24 -23.53 26.92
CA VAL A 392 5.41 -22.33 26.75
C VAL A 392 6.22 -21.07 27.00
N ARG A 393 7.19 -21.12 27.91
CA ARG A 393 8.13 -20.02 28.15
C ARG A 393 8.97 -19.73 26.91
N ALA A 394 9.47 -20.76 26.22
CA ALA A 394 10.20 -20.59 24.96
C ALA A 394 9.36 -19.84 23.90
N LEU A 395 8.08 -20.23 23.74
CA LEU A 395 7.15 -19.57 22.82
C LEU A 395 6.80 -18.14 23.26
N SER A 396 6.66 -17.91 24.57
CA SER A 396 6.41 -16.57 25.15
C SER A 396 7.57 -15.62 24.90
N ILE A 397 8.81 -16.10 24.94
CA ILE A 397 10.00 -15.30 24.60
C ILE A 397 10.01 -14.93 23.13
N LEU A 398 9.77 -15.88 22.22
CA LEU A 398 9.67 -15.58 20.79
C LEU A 398 8.52 -14.60 20.51
N GLY A 399 7.37 -14.77 21.16
CA GLY A 399 6.26 -13.82 21.07
C GLY A 399 6.63 -12.43 21.59
N MET A 400 7.39 -12.34 22.68
CA MET A 400 7.88 -11.06 23.20
C MET A 400 8.85 -10.39 22.24
N VAL A 401 9.82 -11.13 21.70
CA VAL A 401 10.78 -10.60 20.71
C VAL A 401 10.05 -10.15 19.45
N GLY A 402 9.12 -10.96 18.93
CA GLY A 402 8.32 -10.64 17.76
C GLY A 402 7.47 -9.39 17.99
N LEU A 403 6.73 -9.32 19.10
CA LEU A 403 5.90 -8.16 19.41
C LEU A 403 6.74 -6.90 19.64
N ALA A 404 7.85 -7.00 20.37
CA ALA A 404 8.76 -5.89 20.59
C ALA A 404 9.33 -5.37 19.26
N PHE A 405 9.76 -6.27 18.37
CA PHE A 405 10.24 -5.88 17.04
C PHE A 405 9.16 -5.12 16.26
N ILE A 406 7.92 -5.63 16.22
CA ILE A 406 6.82 -4.98 15.49
C ILE A 406 6.51 -3.59 16.06
N VAL A 407 6.41 -3.47 17.39
CA VAL A 407 6.07 -2.21 18.06
C VAL A 407 7.19 -1.19 17.91
N VAL A 408 8.45 -1.61 18.05
CA VAL A 408 9.62 -0.74 17.87
C VAL A 408 9.71 -0.28 16.42
N ASP A 409 9.64 -1.17 15.44
CA ASP A 409 9.67 -0.78 14.02
C ASP A 409 8.54 0.20 13.69
N ALA A 410 7.31 -0.04 14.20
CA ALA A 410 6.19 0.87 14.03
C ALA A 410 6.44 2.26 14.64
N ALA A 411 7.07 2.33 15.81
CA ALA A 411 7.41 3.60 16.47
C ALA A 411 8.45 4.41 15.68
N PHE A 412 9.27 3.75 14.85
CA PHE A 412 10.26 4.37 13.97
C PHE A 412 9.80 4.44 12.51
N GLY A 413 8.50 4.40 12.22
CA GLY A 413 7.97 4.63 10.86
C GLY A 413 7.79 3.37 10.01
N ALA A 414 7.79 2.18 10.64
CA ALA A 414 7.48 0.88 10.06
C ALA A 414 8.36 0.51 8.85
N HIS A 415 9.66 0.80 8.92
CA HIS A 415 10.58 0.63 7.80
C HIS A 415 10.68 -0.83 7.33
N ALA A 416 10.66 -1.79 8.26
CA ALA A 416 10.73 -3.21 7.92
C ALA A 416 9.51 -3.67 7.12
N PHE A 417 8.33 -3.09 7.41
CA PHE A 417 7.07 -3.43 6.75
C PHE A 417 6.86 -2.79 5.38
N ARG A 418 7.66 -1.79 5.00
CA ARG A 418 7.60 -1.19 3.66
C ARG A 418 8.02 -2.18 2.58
N ALA A 419 8.98 -3.06 2.89
CA ALA A 419 9.51 -3.99 1.91
C ALA A 419 10.02 -5.30 2.56
N PRO A 420 9.13 -6.09 3.20
CA PRO A 420 9.49 -7.34 3.86
C PRO A 420 9.74 -8.48 2.87
N LEU A 421 10.56 -9.45 3.26
CA LEU A 421 11.00 -10.54 2.36
C LEU A 421 9.87 -11.51 1.96
N PHE A 422 8.80 -11.57 2.75
CA PHE A 422 7.67 -12.46 2.50
C PHE A 422 6.64 -11.86 1.51
N GLY A 423 6.77 -10.59 1.12
CA GLY A 423 5.87 -9.90 0.19
C GLY A 423 4.86 -8.96 0.88
N GLY A 424 3.98 -8.35 0.08
CA GLY A 424 3.12 -7.24 0.56
C GLY A 424 3.93 -5.95 0.70
N ILE A 425 4.70 -5.65 -0.33
CA ILE A 425 5.70 -4.57 -0.38
C ILE A 425 5.03 -3.30 -0.92
N MET A 426 5.58 -2.12 -0.58
CA MET A 426 5.03 -0.84 -1.01
C MET A 426 4.94 -0.67 -2.53
N PHE A 427 5.81 -1.35 -3.28
CA PHE A 427 5.83 -1.33 -4.74
C PHE A 427 4.64 -2.06 -5.39
N ASP A 428 3.94 -2.94 -4.67
CA ASP A 428 2.78 -3.67 -5.20
C ASP A 428 1.52 -2.78 -5.32
N GLY A 429 1.55 -1.55 -4.78
CA GLY A 429 0.45 -0.58 -4.85
C GLY A 429 -0.85 -0.96 -4.12
N VAL A 430 -0.85 -2.06 -3.36
CA VAL A 430 -1.98 -2.47 -2.50
C VAL A 430 -1.92 -1.79 -1.13
N ARG A 431 -0.70 -1.65 -0.59
CA ARG A 431 -0.44 -1.03 0.71
C ARG A 431 0.99 -0.47 0.71
N TYR A 432 1.12 0.83 0.93
CA TYR A 432 2.41 1.52 0.89
C TYR A 432 3.11 1.59 2.26
N TYR A 433 2.34 1.55 3.35
CA TYR A 433 2.83 1.66 4.73
C TYR A 433 1.97 0.83 5.69
N GLY A 434 2.46 0.69 6.92
CA GLY A 434 1.76 -0.04 7.98
C GLY A 434 1.99 -1.55 7.93
N LEU A 435 1.31 -2.28 8.82
CA LEU A 435 1.43 -3.74 8.93
C LEU A 435 0.82 -4.39 7.70
N GLY A 436 1.56 -5.21 6.94
CA GLY A 436 0.99 -6.01 5.85
C GLY A 436 0.09 -7.16 6.35
N ASN A 437 -0.96 -7.50 5.61
CA ASN A 437 -1.91 -8.56 6.00
C ASN A 437 -1.24 -9.91 6.29
N ALA A 438 -0.13 -10.21 5.60
CA ALA A 438 0.65 -11.43 5.79
C ALA A 438 1.24 -11.58 7.21
N PHE A 439 1.37 -10.47 7.95
CA PHE A 439 1.99 -10.44 9.29
C PHE A 439 0.98 -10.27 10.43
N ILE A 440 -0.31 -10.15 10.13
CA ILE A 440 -1.38 -10.19 11.14
C ILE A 440 -1.31 -11.47 11.98
N PRO A 441 -1.13 -12.68 11.41
CA PRO A 441 -0.99 -13.89 12.21
C PRO A 441 0.20 -13.83 13.18
N THR A 442 1.34 -13.26 12.75
CA THR A 442 2.52 -13.08 13.60
C THR A 442 2.24 -12.12 14.74
N LEU A 443 1.57 -10.99 14.49
CA LEU A 443 1.15 -10.04 15.54
C LEU A 443 0.24 -10.72 16.57
N VAL A 444 -0.80 -11.42 16.10
CA VAL A 444 -1.79 -12.09 16.95
C VAL A 444 -1.13 -13.18 17.79
N ALA A 445 -0.36 -14.07 17.16
CA ALA A 445 0.33 -15.15 17.86
C ALA A 445 1.31 -14.61 18.91
N SER A 446 2.12 -13.61 18.55
CA SER A 446 3.09 -12.98 19.45
C SER A 446 2.39 -12.37 20.66
N SER A 447 1.29 -11.65 20.44
CA SER A 447 0.51 -11.02 21.50
C SER A 447 -0.15 -12.04 22.42
N VAL A 448 -0.67 -13.15 21.88
CA VAL A 448 -1.25 -14.25 22.67
C VAL A 448 -0.21 -14.94 23.52
N PHE A 449 0.98 -15.21 22.99
CA PHE A 449 2.07 -15.83 23.76
C PHE A 449 2.58 -14.90 24.86
N VAL A 450 2.66 -13.58 24.62
CA VAL A 450 2.97 -12.60 25.67
C VAL A 450 1.87 -12.52 26.72
N ALA A 451 0.60 -12.61 26.33
CA ALA A 451 -0.54 -12.56 27.23
C ALA A 451 -0.70 -13.81 28.10
N TRP A 452 -0.21 -14.97 27.65
CA TRP A 452 -0.39 -16.26 28.30
C TRP A 452 0.06 -16.33 29.77
N PRO A 453 1.29 -15.92 30.13
CA PRO A 453 1.72 -15.94 31.53
C PRO A 453 1.07 -14.84 32.38
N LEU A 454 0.42 -13.84 31.77
CA LEU A 454 -0.11 -12.68 32.48
C LEU A 454 -1.44 -12.98 33.19
N GLU A 455 -1.72 -12.20 34.23
CA GLU A 455 -3.04 -12.13 34.84
C GLU A 455 -4.08 -11.63 33.84
N ARG A 456 -5.35 -11.95 34.09
CA ARG A 456 -6.45 -11.67 33.14
C ARG A 456 -6.49 -10.20 32.72
N THR A 457 -6.40 -9.28 33.67
CA THR A 457 -6.46 -7.82 33.42
C THR A 457 -5.28 -7.35 32.58
N SER A 458 -4.06 -7.72 32.97
CA SER A 458 -2.83 -7.37 32.25
C SER A 458 -2.79 -7.95 30.84
N ALA A 459 -3.24 -9.19 30.67
CA ALA A 459 -3.36 -9.82 29.36
C ALA A 459 -4.35 -9.08 28.45
N VAL A 460 -5.53 -8.73 28.96
CA VAL A 460 -6.51 -7.93 28.20
C VAL A 460 -5.96 -6.55 27.87
N ALA A 461 -5.26 -5.89 28.79
CA ALA A 461 -4.62 -4.60 28.55
C ALA A 461 -3.56 -4.69 27.44
N VAL A 462 -2.73 -5.74 27.43
CA VAL A 462 -1.75 -5.98 26.35
C VAL A 462 -2.47 -6.20 25.02
N LEU A 463 -3.43 -7.12 24.94
CA LEU A 463 -4.15 -7.42 23.69
C LEU A 463 -4.90 -6.19 23.16
N PHE A 464 -5.53 -5.43 24.04
CA PHE A 464 -6.23 -4.19 23.67
C PHE A 464 -5.24 -3.10 23.23
N GLY A 465 -4.14 -2.92 23.96
CA GLY A 465 -3.09 -1.96 23.61
C GLY A 465 -2.44 -2.27 22.27
N VAL A 466 -2.16 -3.53 21.97
CA VAL A 466 -1.68 -3.96 20.65
C VAL A 466 -2.75 -3.70 19.57
N GLY A 467 -4.04 -3.87 19.87
CA GLY A 467 -5.11 -3.48 18.96
C GLY A 467 -5.12 -1.99 18.62
N LEU A 468 -4.80 -1.12 19.58
CA LEU A 468 -4.63 0.31 19.33
C LEU A 468 -3.41 0.59 18.44
N VAL A 469 -2.25 -0.01 18.76
CA VAL A 469 -1.03 0.10 17.94
C VAL A 469 -1.29 -0.37 16.50
N ALA A 470 -2.03 -1.46 16.34
CA ALA A 470 -2.44 -2.01 15.05
C ALA A 470 -3.27 -1.01 14.24
N GLY A 471 -4.20 -0.28 14.87
CA GLY A 471 -5.13 0.61 14.18
C GLY A 471 -4.66 2.06 13.98
N PHE A 472 -3.70 2.55 14.76
CA PHE A 472 -3.28 3.96 14.70
C PHE A 472 -2.61 4.32 13.36
N PRO A 473 -2.93 5.51 12.79
CA PRO A 473 -2.53 5.90 11.43
C PRO A 473 -1.03 6.08 11.21
N HIS A 474 -0.28 6.41 12.26
CA HIS A 474 1.18 6.59 12.20
C HIS A 474 1.98 5.35 12.56
N LEU A 475 1.30 4.32 13.06
CA LEU A 475 1.93 3.08 13.48
C LEU A 475 1.66 2.02 12.40
N LEU A 476 0.79 1.06 12.68
CA LEU A 476 0.56 -0.06 11.79
C LEU A 476 -0.62 0.15 10.82
N ALA A 477 -1.50 1.13 11.08
CA ALA A 477 -2.59 1.54 10.18
C ALA A 477 -3.43 0.38 9.58
N ASP A 478 -3.63 -0.70 10.32
CA ASP A 478 -4.40 -1.87 9.90
C ASP A 478 -5.65 -2.07 10.79
N VAL A 479 -6.80 -1.67 10.24
CA VAL A 479 -8.09 -1.79 10.91
C VAL A 479 -8.46 -3.26 11.14
N GLY A 480 -8.15 -4.17 10.21
CA GLY A 480 -8.46 -5.59 10.35
C GLY A 480 -7.70 -6.25 11.50
N ALA A 481 -6.41 -5.93 11.63
CA ALA A 481 -5.57 -6.35 12.74
C ALA A 481 -6.09 -5.77 14.07
N SER A 482 -6.49 -4.49 14.10
CA SER A 482 -7.05 -3.87 15.31
C SER A 482 -8.33 -4.57 15.78
N ILE A 483 -9.27 -4.86 14.88
CA ILE A 483 -10.51 -5.59 15.17
C ILE A 483 -10.20 -6.97 15.72
N THR A 484 -9.26 -7.68 15.08
CA THR A 484 -8.84 -9.02 15.50
C THR A 484 -8.29 -9.00 16.93
N MET A 485 -7.46 -8.01 17.26
CA MET A 485 -6.87 -7.86 18.59
C MET A 485 -7.89 -7.45 19.67
N PHE A 486 -8.84 -6.55 19.35
CA PHE A 486 -9.92 -6.21 20.27
C PHE A 486 -10.85 -7.41 20.52
N ALA A 487 -11.14 -8.20 19.48
CA ALA A 487 -11.88 -9.45 19.63
C ALA A 487 -11.11 -10.45 20.49
N ALA A 488 -9.79 -10.59 20.28
CA ALA A 488 -8.93 -11.43 21.12
C ALA A 488 -8.98 -10.98 22.60
N ALA A 489 -8.93 -9.67 22.87
CA ALA A 489 -9.04 -9.12 24.22
C ALA A 489 -10.39 -9.47 24.90
N GLY A 490 -11.51 -9.32 24.18
CA GLY A 490 -12.84 -9.67 24.68
C GLY A 490 -13.02 -11.18 24.94
N LEU A 491 -12.49 -12.02 24.05
CA LEU A 491 -12.46 -13.48 24.25
C LEU A 491 -11.56 -13.86 25.44
N TRP A 492 -10.40 -13.21 25.58
CA TRP A 492 -9.46 -13.49 26.67
C TRP A 492 -10.07 -13.18 28.03
N TRP A 493 -10.80 -12.06 28.15
CA TRP A 493 -11.51 -11.67 29.35
C TRP A 493 -12.46 -12.76 29.87
N THR A 494 -13.12 -13.46 28.96
CA THR A 494 -14.22 -14.39 29.28
C THR A 494 -13.80 -15.86 29.30
N LEU A 495 -12.85 -16.28 28.45
CA LEU A 495 -12.54 -17.69 28.19
C LEU A 495 -11.18 -18.16 28.72
N ALA A 496 -10.14 -17.32 28.77
CA ALA A 496 -8.73 -17.75 28.89
C ALA A 496 -8.36 -18.55 30.14
N ARG A 497 -9.18 -18.47 31.21
CA ARG A 497 -8.93 -19.18 32.48
C ARG A 497 -10.10 -20.07 32.90
N ARG A 498 -11.01 -20.40 31.97
CA ARG A 498 -12.13 -21.30 32.28
C ARG A 498 -11.75 -22.75 31.95
N PRO A 499 -11.98 -23.70 32.87
CA PRO A 499 -11.93 -25.11 32.52
C PRO A 499 -13.01 -25.38 31.46
N ARG A 500 -12.60 -25.96 30.32
CA ARG A 500 -13.38 -26.30 29.11
C ARG A 500 -14.83 -25.79 29.12
N PRO A 501 -15.13 -24.65 28.45
CA PRO A 501 -16.50 -24.14 28.42
C PRO A 501 -17.43 -25.19 27.82
N ASN A 502 -18.45 -25.61 28.58
CA ASN A 502 -19.46 -26.52 28.06
C ASN A 502 -20.23 -25.78 26.96
N ALA A 503 -20.29 -26.34 25.75
CA ALA A 503 -20.97 -25.72 24.61
C ALA A 503 -22.46 -25.41 24.91
N ARG A 504 -23.06 -26.13 25.86
CA ARG A 504 -24.44 -25.93 26.31
C ARG A 504 -24.64 -24.71 27.22
N GLU A 505 -23.56 -24.09 27.71
CA GLU A 505 -23.62 -22.93 28.58
C GLU A 505 -23.75 -21.64 27.75
N TRP A 506 -24.89 -21.46 27.07
CA TRP A 506 -25.17 -20.34 26.16
C TRP A 506 -24.86 -18.95 26.77
N ARG A 507 -25.00 -18.82 28.09
CA ARG A 507 -24.68 -17.59 28.85
C ARG A 507 -23.21 -17.19 28.73
N THR A 508 -22.29 -18.16 28.70
CA THR A 508 -20.84 -17.89 28.57
C THR A 508 -20.53 -17.35 27.19
N TRP A 509 -21.12 -17.92 26.15
CA TRP A 509 -20.99 -17.44 24.77
C TRP A 509 -21.61 -16.06 24.57
N VAL A 510 -22.76 -15.79 25.18
CA VAL A 510 -23.36 -14.44 25.16
C VAL A 510 -22.47 -13.43 25.87
N ARG A 511 -21.88 -13.77 27.02
CA ARG A 511 -20.92 -12.89 27.70
C ARG A 511 -19.67 -12.64 26.87
N ALA A 512 -19.14 -13.67 26.20
CA ALA A 512 -18.00 -13.55 25.29
C ALA A 512 -18.34 -12.64 24.11
N ALA A 513 -19.49 -12.84 23.47
CA ALA A 513 -19.96 -11.99 22.37
C ALA A 513 -20.15 -10.54 22.80
N VAL A 514 -20.74 -10.29 23.98
CA VAL A 514 -20.87 -8.94 24.55
C VAL A 514 -19.48 -8.33 24.80
N ALA A 515 -18.56 -9.07 25.43
CA ALA A 515 -17.22 -8.57 25.73
C ALA A 515 -16.43 -8.24 24.45
N VAL A 516 -16.53 -9.08 23.41
CA VAL A 516 -15.96 -8.81 22.08
C VAL A 516 -16.59 -7.57 21.47
N GLY A 517 -17.92 -7.48 21.46
CA GLY A 517 -18.63 -6.31 20.91
C GLY A 517 -18.22 -5.01 21.60
N VAL A 518 -18.16 -5.00 22.93
CA VAL A 518 -17.71 -3.84 23.70
C VAL A 518 -16.26 -3.48 23.39
N ALA A 519 -15.34 -4.46 23.41
CA ALA A 519 -13.93 -4.20 23.13
C ALA A 519 -13.71 -3.65 21.72
N VAL A 520 -14.39 -4.22 20.71
CA VAL A 520 -14.28 -3.77 19.32
C VAL A 520 -14.88 -2.38 19.14
N VAL A 521 -16.07 -2.11 19.67
CA VAL A 521 -16.72 -0.78 19.54
C VAL A 521 -15.89 0.31 20.24
N VAL A 522 -15.43 0.05 21.46
CA VAL A 522 -14.61 1.01 22.21
C VAL A 522 -13.25 1.21 21.52
N GLY A 523 -12.57 0.13 21.15
CA GLY A 523 -11.27 0.17 20.50
C GLY A 523 -11.31 0.89 19.16
N LEU A 524 -12.27 0.54 18.29
CA LEU A 524 -12.46 1.23 17.01
C LEU A 524 -12.88 2.69 17.19
N GLY A 525 -13.72 2.99 18.19
CA GLY A 525 -14.08 4.37 18.52
C GLY A 525 -12.85 5.22 18.82
N ILE A 526 -11.91 4.70 19.60
CA ILE A 526 -10.62 5.37 19.89
C ILE A 526 -9.78 5.51 18.61
N VAL A 527 -9.62 4.43 17.84
CA VAL A 527 -8.84 4.44 16.59
C VAL A 527 -9.38 5.45 15.58
N LEU A 528 -10.70 5.51 15.40
CA LEU A 528 -11.35 6.46 14.50
C LEU A 528 -11.24 7.90 15.00
N LEU A 529 -11.35 8.12 16.32
CA LEU A 529 -11.17 9.44 16.92
C LEU A 529 -9.74 9.96 16.68
N VAL A 530 -8.73 9.11 16.87
CA VAL A 530 -7.32 9.44 16.58
C VAL A 530 -7.10 9.65 15.08
N ASN A 531 -7.71 8.84 14.21
CA ASN A 531 -7.64 9.04 12.76
C ASN A 531 -8.30 10.34 12.28
N ARG A 532 -9.26 10.89 13.03
CA ARG A 532 -9.98 12.12 12.68
C ARG A 532 -9.29 13.38 13.21
N TYR A 533 -8.83 13.34 14.45
CA TYR A 533 -8.30 14.52 15.15
C TYR A 533 -6.79 14.46 15.41
N GLY A 534 -6.16 13.32 15.16
CA GLY A 534 -4.71 13.19 15.21
C GLY A 534 -4.03 14.00 14.11
N PRO A 535 -2.76 14.38 14.31
CA PRO A 535 -1.97 15.00 13.25
C PRO A 535 -1.88 14.06 12.03
N GLY A 536 -1.76 14.59 10.81
CA GLY A 536 -1.53 13.78 9.59
C GLY A 536 -2.71 13.64 8.63
N SER A 537 -2.43 13.06 7.46
CA SER A 537 -3.37 12.94 6.34
C SER A 537 -4.42 11.85 6.55
N PRO A 538 -5.67 12.06 6.08
CA PRO A 538 -6.76 11.08 6.20
C PRO A 538 -6.37 9.72 5.60
N THR A 539 -6.51 8.65 6.37
CA THR A 539 -6.30 7.27 5.87
C THR A 539 -7.48 6.81 5.03
N HIS A 540 -7.34 5.69 4.31
CA HIS A 540 -8.45 5.03 3.59
C HIS A 540 -9.66 4.79 4.50
N ALA A 541 -9.45 4.54 5.79
CA ALA A 541 -10.52 4.38 6.79
C ALA A 541 -11.24 5.71 7.06
N THR A 542 -10.52 6.82 7.16
CA THR A 542 -11.11 8.16 7.30
C THR A 542 -11.90 8.55 6.04
N ARG A 543 -11.35 8.31 4.84
CA ARG A 543 -12.05 8.59 3.57
C ARG A 543 -13.29 7.69 3.38
N PHE A 544 -13.28 6.47 3.91
CA PHE A 544 -14.46 5.59 3.94
C PHE A 544 -15.57 6.16 4.85
N VAL A 545 -15.20 6.65 6.04
CA VAL A 545 -16.15 7.29 6.97
C VAL A 545 -16.70 8.59 6.37
N GLU A 546 -15.86 9.36 5.68
CA GLU A 546 -16.27 10.59 4.98
C GLU A 546 -17.19 10.31 3.78
N ARG A 547 -16.88 9.29 2.95
CA ARG A 547 -17.75 8.83 1.85
C ARG A 547 -19.12 8.35 2.33
N THR A 548 -19.18 7.80 3.54
CA THR A 548 -20.44 7.37 4.15
C THR A 548 -21.15 8.47 4.94
N HIS A 549 -20.61 9.71 4.93
CA HIS A 549 -21.09 10.85 5.72
C HIS A 549 -21.28 10.52 7.22
N GLY A 550 -20.44 9.65 7.77
CA GLY A 550 -20.56 9.17 9.15
C GLY A 550 -21.82 8.34 9.44
N ARG A 551 -22.61 7.95 8.43
CA ARG A 551 -23.83 7.16 8.61
C ARG A 551 -23.48 5.68 8.75
N LEU A 552 -23.51 5.18 9.99
CA LEU A 552 -23.25 3.77 10.34
C LEU A 552 -24.01 2.78 9.45
N GLY A 553 -25.27 3.08 9.08
CA GLY A 553 -26.07 2.23 8.20
C GLY A 553 -25.55 2.15 6.75
N ALA A 554 -24.89 3.18 6.24
CA ALA A 554 -24.22 3.13 4.94
C ALA A 554 -22.90 2.34 5.02
N ALA A 555 -22.12 2.56 6.08
CA ALA A 555 -20.88 1.80 6.35
C ALA A 555 -21.15 0.30 6.53
N ILE A 556 -22.17 -0.08 7.31
CA ILE A 556 -22.56 -1.48 7.51
C ILE A 556 -23.08 -2.10 6.21
N ARG A 557 -23.85 -1.36 5.40
CA ARG A 557 -24.30 -1.86 4.08
C ARG A 557 -23.14 -2.09 3.12
N ASP A 558 -22.15 -1.19 3.09
CA ASP A 558 -20.98 -1.38 2.23
C ASP A 558 -20.06 -2.51 2.73
N VAL A 559 -19.86 -2.63 4.04
CA VAL A 559 -19.15 -3.78 4.65
C VAL A 559 -19.90 -5.09 4.37
N TRP A 560 -21.23 -5.10 4.48
CA TRP A 560 -22.05 -6.26 4.17
C TRP A 560 -22.03 -6.59 2.67
N HIS A 561 -22.00 -5.58 1.80
CA HIS A 561 -21.84 -5.76 0.36
C HIS A 561 -20.47 -6.37 0.04
N ARG A 562 -19.39 -5.87 0.64
CA ARG A 562 -18.03 -6.42 0.49
C ARG A 562 -17.89 -7.84 1.04
N LEU A 563 -18.52 -8.14 2.18
CA LEU A 563 -18.56 -9.50 2.73
C LEU A 563 -19.44 -10.44 1.89
N GLY A 564 -20.53 -9.94 1.31
CA GLY A 564 -21.41 -10.70 0.42
C GLY A 564 -20.77 -11.09 -0.91
N ILE A 565 -19.87 -10.25 -1.44
CA ILE A 565 -19.08 -10.55 -2.66
C ILE A 565 -18.14 -11.74 -2.42
N GLY A 566 -17.65 -11.96 -1.19
CA GLY A 566 -16.81 -13.11 -0.84
C GLY A 566 -17.55 -14.43 -0.61
N VAL A 567 -18.89 -14.43 -0.57
CA VAL A 567 -19.72 -15.63 -0.39
C VAL A 567 -20.32 -16.10 -1.73
N GLY A 568 -20.17 -15.30 -2.79
CA GLY A 568 -20.70 -15.57 -4.13
C GLY A 568 -19.67 -15.91 -5.20
N GLN A 569 -18.41 -16.16 -4.84
CA GLN A 569 -17.38 -16.68 -5.76
C GLN A 569 -16.92 -18.08 -5.34
#